data_AF-A0A4Y7Q0D8-F1
#
_entry.id   AF-A0A4Y7Q0D8-F1
#
_cell.length_a   1.000
_cell.length_b   1.000
_cell.length_c   1.000
_cell.angle_alpha   90.00
_cell.angle_beta   90.00
_cell.angle_gamma   90.00
#
_symmetry.space_group_name_H-M   'P 1'
#
loop_
_entity.id
_entity.type
_entity.pdbx_description
1 polymer ?
#
loop_
_entity_poly.entity_id
_entity_poly.type
_entity_poly.pdbx_seq_one_letter_code
_entity_poly.pdbx_strand_id
1 'polypeptide(L)'
;MAKDVISDKVVYERNEKMFEEFLRRMRSDDEAYFLDWVPKFKQWLGNPKAYYKAARPKIVEILETAGDTITRLNNSLPFETQDGINPSIESRRMAFITLVQADSFTPALTDDLPEKGCQFQVQPSKILRERRA
;
A
#
# COMPACT_ATOMS: atom_id res chain seq x y z
N MET A 1 -11.68 -1.44 39.52
CA MET A 1 -11.30 -1.98 38.20
C MET A 1 -10.35 -0.98 37.55
N ALA A 2 -9.04 -1.23 37.64
CA ALA A 2 -8.04 -0.40 36.99
C ALA A 2 -8.10 -0.65 35.48
N LYS A 3 -8.53 0.35 34.70
CA LYS A 3 -8.36 0.31 33.25
C LYS A 3 -6.90 0.66 33.00
N ASP A 4 -6.12 -0.30 32.51
CA ASP A 4 -4.74 -0.11 32.08
C ASP A 4 -4.65 1.12 31.17
N VAL A 5 -4.09 2.20 31.72
CA VAL A 5 -3.67 3.37 30.95
C VAL A 5 -2.42 2.94 30.21
N ILE A 6 -2.60 2.25 29.09
CA ILE A 6 -1.52 2.03 28.13
C ILE A 6 -1.10 3.42 27.67
N SER A 7 0.07 3.87 28.13
CA SER A 7 0.64 5.17 27.74
C SER A 7 0.76 5.25 26.23
N ASP A 8 0.46 6.41 25.65
CA ASP A 8 0.59 6.70 24.22
C ASP A 8 1.97 6.34 23.67
N LYS A 9 3.01 6.39 24.52
CA LYS A 9 4.38 5.97 24.17
C LYS A 9 4.47 4.47 23.83
N VAL A 10 3.76 3.61 24.56
CA VAL A 10 3.75 2.15 24.31
C VAL A 10 2.98 1.83 23.02
N VAL A 11 1.92 2.59 22.72
CA VAL A 11 1.18 2.48 21.46
C VAL A 11 2.06 2.89 20.28
N TYR A 12 2.81 4.00 20.43
CA TYR A 12 3.77 4.46 19.43
C TYR A 12 4.83 3.41 19.12
N GLU A 13 5.57 2.93 20.12
CA GLU A 13 6.66 1.93 19.91
C GLU A 13 6.14 0.62 19.29
N ARG A 14 4.93 0.21 19.65
CA ARG A 14 4.28 -0.96 19.05
C ARG A 14 3.95 -0.72 17.58
N ASN A 15 3.43 0.45 17.24
CA ASN A 15 3.11 0.81 15.86
C ASN A 15 4.35 0.93 14.98
N GLU A 16 5.45 1.48 15.52
CA GLU A 16 6.74 1.56 14.81
C GLU A 16 7.23 0.16 14.38
N LYS A 17 7.17 -0.82 15.28
CA LYS A 17 7.50 -2.21 14.95
C LYS A 17 6.55 -2.83 13.93
N MET A 18 5.26 -2.48 13.99
CA MET A 18 4.30 -2.92 12.99
C MET A 18 4.61 -2.33 11.62
N PHE A 19 5.02 -1.06 11.55
CA PHE A 19 5.42 -0.41 10.29
C PHE A 19 6.62 -1.10 9.64
N GLU A 20 7.67 -1.37 10.42
CA GLU A 20 8.85 -2.10 9.93
C GLU A 20 8.48 -3.50 9.41
N GLU A 21 7.63 -4.21 10.15
CA GLU A 21 7.17 -5.52 9.74
C GLU A 21 6.35 -5.43 8.45
N PHE A 22 5.36 -4.55 8.35
CA PHE A 22 4.59 -4.39 7.12
C PHE A 22 5.46 -4.01 5.93
N LEU A 23 6.40 -3.09 6.09
CA LEU A 23 7.32 -2.70 5.02
C LEU A 23 8.15 -3.90 4.53
N ARG A 24 8.71 -4.67 5.46
CA ARG A 24 9.49 -5.87 5.14
C ARG A 24 8.66 -6.91 4.40
N ARG A 25 7.40 -7.11 4.80
CA ARG A 25 6.50 -8.11 4.23
C ARG A 25 5.97 -7.68 2.86
N MET A 26 5.63 -6.41 2.68
CA MET A 26 5.19 -5.85 1.40
C MET A 26 6.29 -5.81 0.34
N ARG A 27 7.57 -5.86 0.73
CA ARG A 27 8.71 -5.93 -0.18
C ARG A 27 8.99 -7.36 -0.70
N SER A 28 8.38 -8.39 -0.12
CA SER A 28 8.68 -9.80 -0.43
C SER A 28 8.44 -10.16 -1.90
N ASP A 29 9.39 -10.88 -2.50
CA ASP A 29 9.24 -11.48 -3.84
C ASP A 29 8.44 -12.78 -3.84
N ASP A 30 8.28 -13.39 -2.66
CA ASP A 30 7.36 -14.51 -2.49
C ASP A 30 5.91 -13.98 -2.56
N GLU A 31 5.22 -14.30 -3.65
CA GLU A 31 3.86 -13.86 -3.94
C GLU A 31 2.86 -14.35 -2.90
N ALA A 32 2.90 -15.62 -2.52
CA ALA A 32 1.98 -16.16 -1.51
C ALA A 32 2.16 -15.42 -0.18
N TYR A 33 3.43 -15.12 0.12
CA TYR A 33 3.79 -14.38 1.31
C TYR A 33 3.33 -12.92 1.27
N PHE A 34 3.51 -12.23 0.16
CA PHE A 34 3.00 -10.87 -0.05
C PHE A 34 1.47 -10.82 0.09
N LEU A 35 0.76 -11.73 -0.59
CA LEU A 35 -0.70 -11.76 -0.63
C LEU A 35 -1.35 -12.00 0.73
N ASP A 36 -0.73 -12.80 1.60
CA ASP A 36 -1.22 -13.06 2.97
C ASP A 36 -1.15 -11.81 3.88
N TRP A 37 -0.24 -10.87 3.59
CA TRP A 37 -0.04 -9.67 4.41
C TRP A 37 -0.86 -8.46 3.97
N VAL A 38 -1.24 -8.38 2.70
CA VAL A 38 -2.10 -7.31 2.16
C VAL A 38 -3.42 -7.13 2.95
N PRO A 39 -4.23 -8.17 3.22
CA PRO A 39 -5.46 -8.01 4.00
C PRO A 39 -5.19 -7.66 5.47
N LYS A 40 -4.07 -8.14 6.05
CA LYS A 40 -3.67 -7.82 7.42
C LYS A 40 -3.29 -6.35 7.57
N PHE A 41 -2.63 -5.78 6.57
CA PHE A 41 -2.31 -4.37 6.53
C PHE A 41 -3.58 -3.51 6.45
N LYS A 42 -4.53 -3.86 5.57
CA LYS A 42 -5.84 -3.19 5.50
C LYS A 42 -6.56 -3.23 6.86
N GLN A 43 -6.60 -4.41 7.49
CA GLN A 43 -7.25 -4.57 8.79
C GLN A 43 -6.57 -3.71 9.86
N TRP A 44 -5.23 -3.64 9.86
CA TRP A 44 -4.48 -2.79 10.79
C TRP A 44 -4.75 -1.30 10.57
N LEU A 45 -4.83 -0.86 9.31
CA LEU A 45 -5.26 0.51 8.96
C LEU A 45 -6.71 0.80 9.35
N GLY A 46 -7.55 -0.22 9.56
CA GLY A 46 -8.89 -0.03 10.14
C GLY A 46 -8.87 0.38 11.62
N ASN A 47 -7.72 0.29 12.30
CA ASN A 47 -7.58 0.64 13.71
C ASN A 47 -7.27 2.14 13.86
N PRO A 48 -8.09 2.93 14.59
CA PRO A 48 -7.81 4.35 14.83
C PRO A 48 -6.43 4.61 15.46
N LYS A 49 -5.94 3.64 16.26
CA LYS A 49 -4.62 3.74 16.91
C LYS A 49 -3.45 3.62 15.94
N ALA A 50 -3.68 3.20 14.70
CA ALA A 50 -2.65 3.18 13.64
C ALA A 50 -2.31 4.60 13.15
N TYR A 51 -3.19 5.58 13.38
CA TYR A 51 -3.03 6.93 12.88
C TYR A 51 -2.49 7.86 13.97
N TYR A 52 -1.33 8.43 13.69
CA TYR A 52 -0.69 9.51 14.45
C TYR A 52 0.12 10.38 13.48
N LYS A 53 0.57 11.57 13.90
CA LYS A 53 1.18 12.57 13.00
C LYS A 53 2.35 12.03 12.14
N ALA A 54 3.14 11.10 12.68
CA ALA A 54 4.28 10.47 11.99
C ALA A 54 3.92 9.17 11.23
N ALA A 55 2.70 8.64 11.37
CA ALA A 55 2.26 7.40 10.74
C ALA A 55 2.08 7.56 9.22
N ARG A 56 1.53 8.70 8.77
CA ARG A 56 1.15 8.93 7.38
C ARG A 56 2.28 8.68 6.37
N PRO A 57 3.49 9.28 6.50
CA PRO A 57 4.56 9.02 5.53
C PRO A 57 4.95 7.54 5.47
N LYS A 58 4.87 6.81 6.58
CA LYS A 58 5.19 5.37 6.63
C LYS A 58 4.11 4.51 5.97
N ILE A 59 2.84 4.85 6.15
CA ILE A 59 1.73 4.20 5.45
C ILE A 59 1.91 4.36 3.94
N VAL A 60 2.24 5.58 3.48
CA VAL A 60 2.50 5.86 2.07
C VAL A 60 3.69 5.05 1.56
N GLU A 61 4.81 5.02 2.28
CA GLU A 61 5.99 4.22 1.90
C GLU A 61 5.66 2.73 1.74
N ILE A 62 4.83 2.18 2.63
CA ILE A 62 4.38 0.78 2.54
C ILE A 62 3.49 0.55 1.32
N LEU A 63 2.58 1.48 1.02
CA LEU A 63 1.70 1.39 -0.16
C LEU A 63 2.50 1.49 -1.45
N GLU A 64 3.45 2.40 -1.54
CA GLU A 64 4.38 2.52 -2.68
C GLU A 64 5.19 1.24 -2.86
N THR A 65 5.77 0.73 -1.77
CA THR A 65 6.52 -0.54 -1.79
C THR A 65 5.64 -1.71 -2.27
N ALA A 66 4.38 -1.77 -1.82
CA ALA A 66 3.46 -2.81 -2.25
C ALA A 66 3.10 -2.67 -3.74
N GLY A 67 2.94 -1.44 -4.25
CA GLY A 67 2.74 -1.15 -5.67
C GLY A 67 3.91 -1.60 -6.55
N ASP A 68 5.14 -1.34 -6.10
CA ASP A 68 6.36 -1.79 -6.78
C ASP A 68 6.47 -3.32 -6.80
N THR A 69 6.14 -3.98 -5.69
CA THR A 69 6.11 -5.45 -5.61
C THR A 69 5.06 -6.05 -6.55
N ILE A 70 3.84 -5.50 -6.57
CA ILE A 70 2.79 -5.95 -7.52
C ILE A 70 3.26 -5.78 -8.97
N THR A 71 3.91 -4.65 -9.28
CA THR A 71 4.43 -4.39 -10.63
C THR A 71 5.50 -5.39 -11.02
N ARG A 72 6.45 -5.68 -10.11
CA ARG A 72 7.50 -6.68 -10.30
C ARG A 72 6.95 -8.10 -10.47
N LEU A 73 5.98 -8.49 -9.62
CA LEU A 73 5.29 -9.77 -9.74
C LEU A 73 4.54 -9.86 -11.07
N ASN A 74 3.81 -8.82 -11.48
CA ASN A 74 3.09 -8.81 -12.76
C ASN A 74 4.02 -8.95 -13.97
N ASN A 75 5.19 -8.30 -13.94
CA ASN A 75 6.17 -8.43 -15.01
C ASN A 75 6.87 -9.80 -15.06
N SER A 76 6.70 -10.66 -14.04
CA SER A 76 7.30 -12.00 -14.01
C SER A 76 6.42 -13.11 -14.59
N LEU A 77 5.15 -12.84 -14.89
CA LEU A 77 4.23 -13.80 -15.50
C LEU A 77 3.88 -13.43 -16.94
N PRO A 78 3.74 -14.40 -17.86
CA PRO A 78 3.06 -14.17 -19.12
C PRO A 78 1.57 -13.83 -18.85
N PHE A 79 1.08 -12.78 -19.51
CA PHE A 79 -0.29 -12.26 -19.36
C PHE A 79 -1.40 -13.26 -19.76
N GLU A 80 -1.04 -14.30 -20.51
CA GLU A 80 -1.98 -15.29 -21.05
C GLU A 80 -1.49 -16.71 -20.76
N THR A 81 -2.34 -17.51 -20.15
CA THR A 81 -2.28 -18.98 -20.20
C THR A 81 -3.30 -19.44 -21.23
N GLN A 82 -3.00 -20.50 -21.99
CA GLN A 82 -3.85 -21.04 -23.08
C GLN A 82 -5.32 -21.33 -22.67
N ASP A 83 -5.62 -21.40 -21.37
CA ASP A 83 -6.92 -21.82 -20.82
C ASP A 83 -7.68 -20.73 -20.02
N GLY A 84 -7.28 -19.45 -20.05
CA GLY A 84 -8.03 -18.35 -19.43
C GLY A 84 -7.23 -17.43 -18.50
N ILE A 85 -7.92 -16.70 -17.61
CA ILE A 85 -7.31 -15.77 -16.65
C ILE A 85 -6.48 -16.56 -15.64
N ASN A 86 -5.18 -16.28 -15.59
CA ASN A 86 -4.27 -16.89 -14.62
C ASN A 86 -4.72 -16.52 -13.18
N PRO A 87 -4.95 -17.50 -12.28
CA PRO A 87 -5.41 -17.25 -10.90
C PRO A 87 -4.46 -16.38 -10.08
N SER A 88 -3.17 -16.31 -10.43
CA SER A 88 -2.22 -15.36 -9.84
C SER A 88 -2.51 -13.91 -10.25
N ILE A 89 -2.98 -13.67 -11.48
CA ILE A 89 -3.38 -12.33 -11.94
C ILE A 89 -4.58 -11.83 -11.13
N GLU A 90 -5.58 -12.69 -10.91
CA GLU A 90 -6.76 -12.31 -10.12
C GLU A 90 -6.40 -12.04 -8.66
N SER A 91 -5.51 -12.85 -8.09
CA SER A 91 -5.03 -12.65 -6.71
C SER A 91 -4.28 -11.33 -6.54
N ARG A 92 -3.41 -10.97 -7.50
CA ARG A 92 -2.70 -9.67 -7.53
C ARG A 92 -3.64 -8.50 -7.75
N ARG A 93 -4.65 -8.65 -8.60
CA ARG A 93 -5.70 -7.64 -8.83
C ARG A 93 -6.49 -7.37 -7.55
N MET A 94 -6.88 -8.42 -6.83
CA MET A 94 -7.58 -8.28 -5.54
C MET A 94 -6.71 -7.64 -4.46
N ALA A 95 -5.40 -7.94 -4.45
CA ALA A 95 -4.45 -7.26 -3.58
C ALA A 95 -4.34 -5.76 -3.90
N PHE A 96 -4.24 -5.41 -5.18
CA PHE A 96 -4.21 -4.01 -5.62
C PHE A 96 -5.49 -3.26 -5.21
N ILE A 97 -6.68 -3.83 -5.48
CA ILE A 97 -7.97 -3.24 -5.06
C ILE A 97 -8.01 -3.03 -3.54
N THR A 98 -7.50 -4.00 -2.78
CA THR A 98 -7.44 -3.94 -1.32
C THR A 98 -6.57 -2.78 -0.83
N LEU A 99 -5.40 -2.55 -1.44
CA LEU A 99 -4.48 -1.47 -1.08
C LEU A 99 -5.04 -0.10 -1.47
N VAL A 100 -5.64 0.02 -2.66
CA VAL A 100 -6.29 1.28 -3.10
C VAL A 100 -7.44 1.66 -2.17
N GLN A 101 -8.23 0.68 -1.72
CA GLN A 101 -9.26 0.94 -0.71
C GLN A 101 -8.65 1.35 0.63
N ALA A 102 -7.49 0.81 1.01
CA ALA A 102 -6.84 1.17 2.27
C ALA A 102 -6.37 2.64 2.30
N ASP A 103 -5.96 3.20 1.16
CA ASP A 103 -5.60 4.63 1.05
C ASP A 103 -6.81 5.55 1.35
N SER A 104 -8.01 5.15 0.90
CA SER A 104 -9.26 5.88 1.18
C SER A 104 -9.71 5.85 2.64
N PHE A 105 -9.09 4.99 3.48
CA PHE A 105 -9.33 4.92 4.93
C PHE A 105 -8.42 5.84 5.74
N THR A 106 -7.56 6.66 5.14
CA THR A 106 -6.93 7.76 5.88
C THR A 106 -8.00 8.81 6.19
N PRO A 107 -8.58 8.85 7.42
CA PRO A 107 -9.49 9.94 7.73
C PRO A 107 -8.68 11.22 7.60
N ALA A 108 -9.22 12.16 6.82
CA ALA A 108 -8.70 13.50 6.75
C ALA A 108 -8.60 14.03 8.19
N LEU A 109 -7.38 14.13 8.72
CA LEU A 109 -7.04 15.11 9.75
C LEU A 109 -7.08 16.48 9.06
N THR A 110 -8.29 16.88 8.66
CA THR A 110 -8.62 18.25 8.29
C THR A 110 -8.73 19.03 9.58
N ASP A 111 -7.60 19.46 10.10
CA ASP A 111 -7.50 20.74 10.79
C ASP A 111 -6.03 21.16 10.68
N ASP A 112 -5.82 22.26 9.94
CA ASP A 112 -4.55 22.95 9.70
C ASP A 112 -3.47 22.24 8.85
N LEU A 113 -3.52 22.44 7.52
CA LEU A 113 -2.35 22.77 6.70
C LEU A 113 -2.81 23.33 5.33
N PRO A 114 -2.12 24.35 4.78
CA PRO A 114 -2.64 25.20 3.72
C PRO A 114 -2.70 24.47 2.38
N GLU A 115 -3.71 24.82 1.60
CA GLU A 115 -4.08 24.34 0.26
C GLU A 115 -2.97 24.54 -0.80
N LYS A 116 -1.82 23.89 -0.64
CA LYS A 116 -0.94 23.66 -1.79
C LYS A 116 -1.32 22.33 -2.40
N GLY A 117 -2.25 22.43 -3.36
CA GLY A 117 -2.68 21.32 -4.19
C GLY A 117 -1.51 20.52 -4.72
N CYS A 118 -1.44 19.25 -4.33
CA CYS A 118 -0.69 18.26 -5.07
C CYS A 118 -1.37 18.08 -6.42
N GLN A 119 -0.96 18.90 -7.40
CA GLN A 119 -1.17 18.57 -8.80
C GLN A 119 -0.35 17.32 -9.10
N PHE A 120 -1.01 16.16 -9.15
CA PHE A 120 -0.48 15.02 -9.87
C PHE A 120 -0.40 15.41 -11.35
N GLN A 121 0.75 15.95 -11.77
CA GLN A 121 1.10 15.98 -13.18
C GLN A 121 1.51 14.57 -13.58
N VAL A 122 0.53 13.80 -14.07
CA VAL A 122 0.79 12.64 -14.90
C VAL A 122 1.46 13.16 -16.17
N GLN A 123 2.78 13.02 -16.28
CA GLN A 123 3.50 13.25 -17.53
C GLN A 123 3.05 12.19 -18.54
N PRO A 124 2.36 12.54 -19.63
CA PRO A 124 2.11 11.57 -20.69
C PRO A 124 3.45 11.25 -21.35
N SER A 125 3.89 10.00 -21.18
CA SER A 125 5.02 9.41 -21.87
C SER A 125 4.93 9.73 -23.36
N LYS A 126 5.99 10.36 -23.90
CA LYS A 126 6.12 10.65 -25.32
C LYS A 126 5.98 9.35 -26.11
N ILE A 127 4.83 9.18 -26.76
CA ILE A 127 4.63 8.21 -27.85
C ILE A 127 5.53 8.68 -28.99
N LEU A 128 6.71 8.06 -29.11
CA LEU A 128 7.60 8.26 -30.25
C LEU A 128 6.99 7.55 -31.47
N ARG A 129 6.20 8.32 -32.22
CA ARG A 129 5.64 7.92 -33.51
C ARG A 129 6.65 8.29 -34.60
N GLU A 130 7.69 7.49 -34.79
CA GLU A 130 8.52 7.61 -36.00
C GLU A 130 7.84 6.83 -37.14
N ARG A 131 7.14 7.57 -38.00
CA ARG A 131 6.78 7.14 -39.35
C ARG A 131 7.44 8.09 -40.35
N ARG A 132 8.18 7.47 -41.27
CA ARG A 132 8.52 7.90 -42.64
C ARG A 132 9.44 9.11 -42.81
N ALA A 133 10.66 8.80 -43.26
CA ALA A 133 11.19 9.37 -44.49
C ALA A 133 11.05 8.31 -45.59
#